data_AF-A0A1R3X828-F1
#
_entry.id   AF-A0A1R3X828-F1
#
_cell.length_a   1.000
_cell.length_b   1.000
_cell.length_c   1.000
_cell.angle_alpha   90.00
_cell.angle_beta   90.00
_cell.angle_gamma   90.00
#
_symmetry.space_group_name_H-M   'P 1'
#
loop_
_entity.id
_entity.type
_entity.pdbx_description
1 polymer ?
#
loop_
_entity_poly.entity_id
_entity_poly.type
_entity_poly.pdbx_seq_one_letter_code
_entity_poly.pdbx_strand_id
1 'polypeptide(L)'
;MSAPAITSIFAPTGGVTWSTVDDGFHVASRGGEFVGSVDVTAAGIHVAFDGRSTALGRYATLEAAQRAVVDVARGVTWPEPTKATRAVWSLATATGAVAVGLFVSAGALALF
;
A
#
# COMPACT_ATOMS: atom_id res chain seq x y z
N MET A 1 -13.99 -2.46 -32.66
CA MET A 1 -13.17 -3.28 -31.74
C MET A 1 -13.47 -2.79 -30.32
N SER A 2 -14.31 -3.50 -29.57
CA SER A 2 -14.60 -3.17 -28.16
C SER A 2 -13.71 -4.01 -27.26
N ALA A 3 -12.99 -3.37 -26.34
CA ALA A 3 -12.28 -4.06 -25.28
C ALA A 3 -13.30 -4.65 -24.27
N PRO A 4 -13.09 -5.86 -23.74
CA PRO A 4 -13.95 -6.38 -22.68
C PRO A 4 -13.79 -5.52 -21.42
N ALA A 5 -14.91 -5.05 -20.87
CA ALA A 5 -14.95 -4.54 -19.51
C ALA A 5 -14.67 -5.71 -18.57
N ILE A 6 -13.56 -5.66 -17.85
CA ILE A 6 -13.28 -6.63 -16.79
C ILE A 6 -14.18 -6.25 -15.62
N THR A 7 -15.40 -6.77 -15.61
CA THR A 7 -16.29 -6.64 -14.46
C THR A 7 -15.68 -7.45 -13.33
N SER A 8 -14.99 -6.79 -12.40
CA SER A 8 -14.53 -7.43 -11.17
C SER A 8 -15.76 -7.76 -10.32
N ILE A 9 -16.09 -9.05 -10.22
CA ILE A 9 -17.31 -9.56 -9.56
C ILE A 9 -17.12 -9.79 -8.05
N PHE A 10 -16.04 -9.28 -7.45
CA PHE A 10 -15.83 -9.39 -6.01
C PHE A 10 -16.62 -8.29 -5.28
N ALA A 11 -17.87 -8.59 -4.94
CA ALA A 11 -18.55 -7.85 -3.89
C ALA A 11 -17.80 -8.11 -2.56
N PRO A 12 -17.33 -7.09 -1.82
CA PRO A 12 -16.61 -7.28 -0.56
C PRO A 12 -17.57 -7.64 0.59
N THR A 13 -18.11 -8.86 0.55
CA THR A 13 -19.02 -9.42 1.57
C THR A 13 -18.30 -10.02 2.78
N GLY A 14 -16.97 -10.13 2.74
CA GLY A 14 -16.16 -10.59 3.87
C GLY A 14 -15.83 -9.48 4.87
N GLY A 15 -15.71 -9.84 6.15
CA GLY A 15 -15.03 -9.00 7.14
C GLY A 15 -13.54 -8.82 6.82
N VAL A 16 -12.87 -7.96 7.58
CA VAL A 16 -11.41 -7.77 7.45
C VAL A 16 -10.70 -9.01 8.01
N THR A 17 -9.81 -9.59 7.21
CA THR A 17 -8.91 -10.68 7.60
C THR A 17 -7.49 -10.16 7.72
N TRP A 18 -6.71 -10.73 8.63
CA TRP A 18 -5.31 -10.35 8.86
C TRP A 18 -4.36 -11.48 8.52
N SER A 19 -3.26 -11.14 7.87
CA SER A 19 -2.16 -12.06 7.54
C SER A 19 -0.84 -11.50 8.05
N THR A 20 0.01 -12.34 8.61
CA THR A 20 1.41 -11.98 8.91
C THR A 20 2.25 -12.27 7.67
N VAL A 21 2.89 -11.25 7.13
CA VAL A 21 3.69 -11.35 5.90
C VAL A 21 5.18 -11.44 6.21
N ASP A 22 5.61 -10.74 7.25
CA ASP A 22 6.96 -10.80 7.81
C ASP A 22 6.88 -10.63 9.34
N ASP A 23 8.00 -10.87 10.04
CA ASP A 23 8.08 -10.59 11.47
C ASP A 23 7.80 -9.12 11.74
N GLY A 24 6.81 -8.85 12.59
CA GLY A 24 6.34 -7.49 12.86
C GLY A 24 5.51 -6.83 11.75
N PHE A 25 5.26 -7.49 10.60
CA PHE A 25 4.48 -6.89 9.51
C PHE A 25 3.19 -7.66 9.22
N HIS A 26 2.06 -7.01 9.47
CA HIS A 26 0.72 -7.56 9.34
C HIS A 26 -0.09 -6.80 8.29
N VAL A 27 -0.79 -7.52 7.43
CA VAL A 27 -1.60 -6.96 6.34
C VAL A 27 -3.07 -7.31 6.55
N ALA A 28 -3.92 -6.29 6.42
CA ALA A 28 -5.37 -6.43 6.42
C ALA A 28 -5.89 -6.52 4.98
N SER A 29 -6.77 -7.49 4.75
CA SER A 29 -7.49 -7.63 3.48
C SER A 29 -8.99 -7.77 3.70
N ARG A 30 -9.79 -7.33 2.74
CA ARG A 30 -11.25 -7.50 2.71
C ARG A 30 -11.67 -8.00 1.34
N GLY A 31 -12.26 -9.21 1.29
CA GLY A 31 -12.64 -9.80 0.00
C GLY A 31 -11.46 -10.02 -0.96
N GLY A 32 -10.24 -10.21 -0.41
CA GLY A 32 -9.00 -10.33 -1.19
C GLY A 32 -8.31 -9.01 -1.52
N GLU A 33 -8.94 -7.86 -1.26
CA GLU A 33 -8.36 -6.54 -1.51
C GLU A 33 -7.60 -6.02 -0.27
N PHE A 34 -6.45 -5.38 -0.47
CA PHE A 34 -5.69 -4.72 0.59
C PHE A 34 -6.46 -3.53 1.19
N VAL A 35 -6.57 -3.46 2.52
CA VAL A 35 -7.27 -2.37 3.20
C VAL A 35 -6.44 -1.67 4.28
N GLY A 36 -5.22 -2.15 4.54
CA GLY A 36 -4.27 -1.51 5.43
C GLY A 36 -3.24 -2.48 6.00
N SER A 37 -2.35 -1.97 6.83
CA SER A 37 -1.29 -2.77 7.46
C SER A 37 -0.93 -2.26 8.85
N VAL A 38 -0.22 -3.09 9.60
CA VAL A 38 0.45 -2.72 10.84
C VAL A 38 1.90 -3.17 10.75
N ASP A 39 2.82 -2.24 11.04
CA ASP A 39 4.25 -2.49 11.14
C ASP A 39 4.70 -2.33 12.59
N VAL A 40 5.49 -3.27 13.10
CA VAL A 40 6.08 -3.24 14.42
C VAL A 40 7.51 -2.76 14.29
N THR A 41 7.76 -1.55 14.80
CA THR A 41 9.11 -0.99 14.85
C THR A 41 10.02 -1.82 15.74
N ALA A 42 11.34 -1.67 15.58
CA ALA A 42 12.33 -2.30 16.46
C ALA A 42 12.16 -1.96 17.96
N ALA A 43 11.47 -0.86 18.28
CA ALA A 43 11.14 -0.45 19.65
C ALA A 43 9.84 -1.08 20.19
N GLY A 44 9.18 -1.97 19.41
CA GLY A 44 7.91 -2.61 19.77
C GLY A 44 6.67 -1.72 19.59
N ILE A 45 6.82 -0.54 18.98
CA ILE A 45 5.68 0.34 18.67
C ILE A 45 4.98 -0.14 17.40
N HIS A 46 3.65 -0.21 17.45
CA HIS A 46 2.81 -0.66 16.35
C HIS A 46 2.34 0.56 15.55
N VAL A 47 2.71 0.65 14.28
CA VAL A 47 2.32 1.74 13.38
C VAL A 47 1.25 1.23 12.44
N ALA A 48 0.06 1.83 12.45
CA ALA A 48 -1.03 1.46 11.57
C ALA A 48 -1.03 2.32 10.30
N PHE A 49 -1.38 1.72 9.17
CA PHE A 49 -1.52 2.37 7.88
C PHE A 49 -2.88 2.04 7.24
N ASP A 50 -3.48 3.02 6.55
CA ASP A 50 -4.70 2.82 5.76
C ASP A 50 -4.41 2.09 4.43
N GLY A 51 -5.46 1.81 3.64
CA GLY A 51 -5.34 1.16 2.33
C GLY A 51 -4.53 1.97 1.29
N ARG A 52 -4.18 3.22 1.57
CA ARG A 52 -3.30 4.08 0.75
C ARG A 52 -1.90 4.22 1.36
N SER A 53 -1.59 3.38 2.35
CA SER A 53 -0.34 3.43 3.12
C SER A 53 -0.12 4.76 3.85
N THR A 54 -1.18 5.49 4.17
CA THR A 54 -1.11 6.69 5.00
C THR A 54 -1.11 6.28 6.46
N ALA A 55 -0.16 6.80 7.25
CA ALA A 55 -0.06 6.47 8.67
C ALA A 55 -1.29 6.97 9.43
N LEU A 56 -1.95 6.07 10.16
CA LEU A 56 -3.10 6.35 11.02
C LEU A 56 -2.68 6.71 12.44
N GLY A 57 -1.50 6.25 12.88
CA GLY A 57 -0.98 6.54 14.21
C GLY A 57 -0.02 5.46 14.71
N ARG A 58 0.42 5.68 15.95
CA ARG A 58 1.28 4.76 16.71
C ARG A 58 0.51 4.24 17.91
N TYR A 59 0.62 2.95 18.17
CA TYR A 59 -0.14 2.24 19.17
C TYR A 59 0.77 1.38 20.03
N ALA A 60 0.39 1.25 21.31
CA ALA A 60 1.11 0.41 22.26
C ALA A 60 0.91 -1.10 22.00
N THR A 61 -0.19 -1.48 21.36
CA THR A 61 -0.55 -2.88 21.11
C THR A 61 -0.98 -3.11 19.67
N LEU A 62 -0.71 -4.31 19.16
CA LEU A 62 -1.15 -4.75 17.83
C LEU A 62 -2.67 -4.67 17.69
N GLU A 63 -3.42 -5.10 18.70
CA GLU A 63 -4.88 -5.07 18.67
C GLU A 63 -5.43 -3.64 18.49
N ALA A 64 -4.84 -2.66 19.17
CA ALA A 64 -5.25 -1.25 19.03
C ALA A 64 -4.94 -0.71 17.62
N ALA A 65 -3.77 -1.06 17.07
CA ALA A 65 -3.41 -0.71 15.70
C ALA A 65 -4.35 -1.35 14.67
N GLN A 66 -4.64 -2.65 14.82
CA GLN A 66 -5.56 -3.38 13.94
C GLN A 66 -6.97 -2.81 14.00
N ARG A 67 -7.46 -2.47 15.20
CA ARG A 67 -8.78 -1.82 15.37
C ARG A 67 -8.83 -0.49 14.61
N ALA A 68 -7.78 0.33 14.70
CA ALA A 68 -7.72 1.60 13.97
C ALA A 68 -7.79 1.40 12.45
N VAL A 69 -7.09 0.41 11.89
CA VAL A 69 -7.19 0.07 10.47
C VAL A 69 -8.61 -0.36 10.11
N VAL A 70 -9.23 -1.23 10.91
CA VAL A 70 -10.59 -1.71 10.66
C VAL A 70 -11.61 -0.59 10.73
N ASP A 71 -11.50 0.34 11.67
CA ASP A 71 -12.43 1.46 11.82
C ASP A 71 -12.35 2.42 10.63
N VAL A 72 -11.13 2.72 10.14
CA VAL A 72 -10.95 3.49 8.91
C VAL A 72 -11.50 2.72 7.71
N ALA A 73 -11.20 1.43 7.56
CA ALA A 73 -11.69 0.60 6.46
C ALA A 73 -13.23 0.44 6.44
N ARG A 74 -13.90 0.60 7.59
CA ARG A 74 -15.37 0.66 7.70
C ARG A 74 -15.94 2.02 7.29
N GLY A 75 -15.22 3.10 7.57
CA GLY A 75 -15.62 4.47 7.25
C GLY A 75 -15.28 4.93 5.83
N VAL A 76 -14.40 4.21 5.12
CA VAL A 76 -14.11 4.47 3.70
C VAL A 76 -15.27 3.94 2.85
N THR A 77 -16.21 4.82 2.51
CA THR A 77 -16.97 4.67 1.27
C THR A 77 -16.00 4.98 0.13
N TRP A 78 -15.53 3.98 -0.61
CA TRP A 78 -14.69 4.22 -1.79
C TRP A 78 -15.49 5.09 -2.78
N PRO A 79 -15.11 6.36 -3.04
CA PRO A 79 -15.54 6.98 -4.28
C PRO A 79 -14.95 6.15 -5.42
N GLU A 80 -15.73 5.85 -6.46
CA GLU A 80 -15.19 5.18 -7.65
C GLU A 80 -13.87 5.85 -8.07
N PRO A 81 -12.82 5.08 -8.37
CA PRO A 81 -11.55 5.63 -8.79
C PRO A 81 -11.74 6.33 -10.14
N THR A 82 -12.06 7.63 -10.11
CA THR A 82 -11.76 8.49 -11.25
C THR A 82 -10.27 8.40 -11.51
N LYS A 83 -9.88 8.12 -12.75
CA LYS A 83 -8.50 7.98 -13.29
C LYS A 83 -7.60 9.23 -13.12
N ALA A 84 -7.83 10.06 -12.11
CA ALA A 84 -7.04 11.22 -11.74
C ALA A 84 -6.65 11.02 -10.28
N THR A 85 -5.45 10.54 -9.97
CA THR A 85 -4.37 11.44 -9.57
C THR A 85 -3.04 10.74 -9.83
N ARG A 86 -2.54 10.85 -11.07
CA ARG A 86 -1.13 10.63 -11.44
C ARG A 86 -0.36 11.95 -11.48
N ALA A 87 -0.88 12.98 -10.83
CA ALA A 87 -0.37 14.33 -10.88
C ALA A 87 -0.37 14.90 -9.46
N VAL A 88 0.72 15.57 -9.09
CA VAL A 88 1.06 16.03 -7.74
C VAL A 88 1.57 14.84 -6.93
N TRP A 89 2.87 14.54 -6.88
CA TRP A 89 3.92 15.36 -6.24
C TRP A 89 5.27 15.29 -6.98
N SER A 90 5.36 15.95 -8.14
CA SER A 90 6.67 16.37 -8.67
C SER A 90 7.10 17.67 -7.99
N LEU A 91 7.63 17.57 -6.77
CA LEU A 91 8.49 18.59 -6.15
C LEU A 91 9.51 17.88 -5.26
N ALA A 92 10.37 17.11 -5.93
CA ALA A 92 11.57 16.57 -5.34
C ALA A 92 12.55 17.73 -5.07
N THR A 93 12.64 18.17 -3.81
CA THR A 93 13.88 18.76 -3.32
C THR A 93 14.86 17.60 -3.15
N ALA A 94 15.79 17.50 -4.09
CA ALA A 94 16.75 16.42 -4.22
C ALA A 94 17.68 16.32 -3.00
N THR A 95 17.72 15.17 -2.31
CA THR A 95 18.98 14.51 -1.87
C THR A 95 18.68 13.06 -1.47
N GLY A 96 19.34 12.08 -2.10
CA GLY A 96 19.48 10.73 -1.52
C GLY A 96 18.80 9.58 -2.27
N ALA A 97 19.21 9.33 -3.53
CA ALA A 97 18.95 8.06 -4.19
C ALA A 97 20.03 7.03 -3.79
N VAL A 98 19.62 5.86 -3.32
CA VAL A 98 20.45 4.64 -3.45
C VAL A 98 19.60 3.59 -4.15
N ALA A 99 19.71 3.57 -5.48
CA ALA A 99 19.23 2.50 -6.32
C ALA A 99 20.38 1.49 -6.49
N VAL A 100 20.21 0.25 -6.03
CA VAL A 100 21.03 -0.87 -6.52
C VAL A 100 20.17 -1.63 -7.52
N GLY A 101 20.12 -1.11 -8.74
CA GLY A 101 19.65 -1.83 -9.91
C GLY A 101 20.83 -2.54 -10.57
N LEU A 102 20.88 -3.87 -10.42
CA LEU A 102 21.68 -4.75 -11.27
C LEU A 102 20.93 -4.96 -12.59
N PHE A 103 21.58 -4.66 -13.72
CA PHE A 103 21.67 -5.47 -14.96
C PHE A 103 22.33 -4.59 -16.04
N VAL A 104 23.63 -4.77 -16.35
CA VAL A 104 24.17 -5.73 -17.34
C VAL A 104 23.87 -5.32 -18.79
N SER A 105 24.92 -4.74 -19.38
CA SER A 105 25.46 -5.05 -20.72
C SER A 105 24.96 -4.34 -21.98
N ALA A 106 25.97 -3.80 -22.67
CA ALA A 106 26.35 -4.06 -24.07
C ALA A 106 26.13 -2.95 -25.10
N GLY A 107 27.24 -2.68 -25.81
CA GLY A 107 27.23 -2.28 -27.22
C GLY A 107 27.12 -0.77 -27.43
N ALA A 108 28.23 -0.03 -27.45
CA ALA A 108 29.13 0.13 -28.61
C ALA A 108 28.61 1.09 -29.69
N LEU A 109 29.60 1.82 -30.22
CA LEU A 109 29.63 2.70 -31.41
C LEU A 109 29.28 4.16 -31.12
N ALA A 110 30.25 5.08 -30.96
CA ALA A 110 31.34 5.52 -31.84
C ALA A 110 30.98 6.84 -32.54
N LEU A 111 31.91 7.79 -32.37
CA LEU A 111 32.20 8.95 -33.22
C LEU A 111 31.10 10.04 -33.25
N PHE A 112 31.40 11.34 -33.29
CA PHE A 112 32.47 12.08 -33.98
C PHE A 112 32.77 13.35 -33.18
#